data_AF-A0A355QA22-F1
#
_entry.id   AF-A0A355QA22-F1
#
_cell.length_a   1.000
_cell.length_b   1.000
_cell.length_c   1.000
_cell.angle_alpha   90.00
_cell.angle_beta   90.00
_cell.angle_gamma   90.00
#
_symmetry.space_group_name_H-M   'P 1'
#
loop_
_entity.id
_entity.type
_entity.pdbx_description
1 polymer ?
#
loop_
_entity_poly.entity_id
_entity_poly.type
_entity_poly.pdbx_seq_one_letter_code
_entity_poly.pdbx_strand_id
1 'polypeptide(L)'
;MRIFFHAFSSHISESVKQALQEDFIKADRLFLILTVVQWLLVSTATALPTGTYLFGFIAGGIVTLLVGLAYLFFRGTVVCRMVVGASLMLFSAIMIQQGLGRIEMHFHVFVSMSFLPRYRDPIPVLTAATVIALHHLIGNYCQQAGWTVAGMPVSIFDYGTGFDIFLLHAVFVVVQAGVLTSIIVDNT
;
A
#
# COMPACT_ATOMS: atom_id res chain seq x y z
N MET A 1 19.93 9.61 8.56
CA MET A 1 18.84 8.67 8.91
C MET A 1 18.58 8.57 10.43
N ARG A 2 18.67 9.69 11.17
CA ARG A 2 18.37 9.76 12.63
C ARG A 2 17.10 10.57 12.94
N ILE A 3 16.46 11.14 11.92
CA ILE A 3 15.39 12.15 12.07
C ILE A 3 13.99 11.50 12.15
N PHE A 4 13.83 10.23 11.75
CA PHE A 4 12.53 9.55 11.67
C PHE A 4 12.32 8.39 12.67
N PHE A 5 13.25 8.16 13.60
CA PHE A 5 13.20 7.02 14.52
C PHE A 5 13.51 7.45 15.95
N HIS A 6 12.54 8.05 16.64
CA HIS A 6 12.64 8.30 18.08
C HIS A 6 12.55 6.99 18.89
N ALA A 7 11.82 6.01 18.36
CA ALA A 7 11.60 4.69 18.95
C ALA A 7 12.85 3.78 19.05
N PHE A 8 13.99 4.18 18.45
CA PHE A 8 15.30 3.54 18.64
C PHE A 8 16.36 4.52 19.14
N SER A 9 15.94 5.60 19.79
CA SER A 9 16.88 6.49 20.49
C SER A 9 17.63 5.69 21.56
N SER A 10 18.90 6.04 21.81
CA SER A 10 19.79 5.34 22.75
C SER A 10 19.35 5.42 24.22
N HIS A 11 18.21 6.05 24.51
CA HIS A 11 17.77 6.43 25.86
C HIS A 11 16.57 5.60 26.37
N ILE A 12 15.98 4.71 25.56
CA ILE A 12 14.85 3.88 26.01
C ILE A 12 15.33 2.56 26.63
N SER A 13 14.61 2.10 27.66
CA SER A 13 14.93 0.85 28.36
C SER A 13 14.77 -0.38 27.46
N GLU A 14 15.50 -1.45 27.77
CA GLU A 14 15.38 -2.72 27.04
C GLU A 14 13.95 -3.29 27.09
N SER A 15 13.22 -3.08 28.19
CA SER A 15 11.81 -3.47 28.30
C SER A 15 10.92 -2.77 27.27
N VAL A 16 11.16 -1.49 26.99
CA VAL A 16 10.40 -0.73 25.99
C VAL A 16 10.76 -1.21 24.58
N LYS A 17 12.05 -1.48 24.31
CA LYS A 17 12.49 -2.04 23.02
C LYS A 17 11.83 -3.39 22.74
N GLN A 18 11.78 -4.26 23.74
CA GLN A 18 11.14 -5.57 23.62
C GLN A 18 9.62 -5.44 23.38
N ALA A 19 8.95 -4.57 24.14
CA ALA A 19 7.51 -4.33 23.95
C ALA A 19 7.20 -3.78 22.55
N LEU A 20 8.02 -2.89 22.03
CA LEU A 20 7.90 -2.36 20.67
C LEU A 20 8.09 -3.44 19.61
N GLN A 21 9.10 -4.30 19.77
CA GLN A 21 9.35 -5.41 18.86
C GLN A 21 8.18 -6.39 18.82
N GLU A 22 7.63 -6.75 19.97
CA GLU A 22 6.44 -7.60 20.06
C GLU A 22 5.22 -6.94 19.40
N ASP A 23 5.07 -5.63 19.55
CA ASP A 23 4.00 -4.86 18.92
C ASP A 23 4.12 -4.84 17.39
N PHE A 24 5.34 -4.70 16.83
CA PHE A 24 5.57 -4.82 15.40
C PHE A 24 5.18 -6.19 14.86
N ILE A 25 5.54 -7.28 15.55
CA ILE A 25 5.18 -8.63 15.13
C ILE A 25 3.65 -8.83 15.16
N LYS A 26 2.96 -8.28 16.17
CA LYS A 26 1.49 -8.30 16.24
C LYS A 26 0.86 -7.53 15.07
N ALA A 27 1.42 -6.37 14.73
CA ALA A 27 0.98 -5.59 13.57
C ALA A 27 1.23 -6.35 12.26
N ASP A 28 2.41 -6.96 12.06
CA ASP A 28 2.70 -7.75 10.87
C ASP A 28 1.70 -8.90 10.67
N ARG A 29 1.32 -9.59 11.77
CA ARG A 29 0.30 -10.65 11.71
C ARG A 29 -1.07 -10.10 11.31
N LEU A 30 -1.45 -8.93 11.85
CA LEU A 30 -2.70 -8.27 11.48
C LEU A 30 -2.72 -7.94 9.98
N PHE A 31 -1.62 -7.36 9.46
CA PHE A 31 -1.53 -7.01 8.05
C PHE A 31 -1.48 -8.22 7.12
N LEU A 32 -0.84 -9.32 7.52
CA LEU A 32 -0.92 -10.58 6.77
C LEU A 32 -2.38 -11.04 6.62
N ILE A 33 -3.15 -11.05 7.72
CA ILE A 33 -4.58 -11.40 7.68
C ILE A 33 -5.34 -10.42 6.78
N LEU A 34 -5.05 -9.12 6.87
CA LEU A 34 -5.66 -8.10 6.02
C LEU A 34 -5.38 -8.36 4.53
N THR A 35 -4.15 -8.74 4.16
CA THR A 35 -3.83 -9.08 2.75
C THR A 35 -4.58 -10.31 2.26
N VAL A 36 -4.80 -11.32 3.11
CA VAL A 36 -5.64 -12.48 2.75
C VAL A 36 -7.09 -12.03 2.50
N VAL A 37 -7.64 -11.16 3.36
CA VAL A 37 -8.98 -10.60 3.15
C VAL A 37 -9.05 -9.82 1.84
N GLN A 38 -8.06 -8.96 1.57
CA GLN A 38 -8.00 -8.21 0.32
C GLN A 38 -7.86 -9.11 -0.92
N TRP A 39 -7.09 -10.20 -0.81
CA TRP A 39 -7.01 -11.19 -1.89
C TRP A 39 -8.36 -11.81 -2.22
N LEU A 40 -9.13 -12.19 -1.20
CA LEU A 40 -10.48 -12.70 -1.41
C LEU A 40 -11.38 -11.65 -2.07
N LEU A 41 -11.29 -10.38 -1.63
CA LEU A 41 -12.05 -9.28 -2.24
C LEU A 41 -11.70 -9.07 -3.72
N VAL A 42 -10.41 -9.00 -4.07
CA VAL A 42 -9.98 -8.82 -5.46
C VAL A 42 -10.24 -10.02 -6.35
N SER A 43 -10.28 -11.22 -5.76
CA SER A 43 -10.63 -12.45 -6.46
C SER A 43 -12.15 -12.61 -6.66
N THR A 44 -12.98 -11.77 -6.02
CA THR A 44 -14.44 -11.91 -6.04
C THR A 44 -15.14 -10.56 -6.25
N ALA A 45 -15.38 -9.81 -5.17
CA ALA A 45 -16.25 -8.64 -5.13
C ALA A 45 -15.85 -7.52 -6.10
N THR A 46 -14.56 -7.18 -6.20
CA THR A 46 -14.13 -6.10 -7.11
C THR A 46 -13.96 -6.58 -8.55
N ALA A 47 -13.88 -7.89 -8.77
CA ALA A 47 -13.86 -8.50 -10.11
C ALA A 47 -15.26 -8.64 -10.74
N LEU A 48 -16.33 -8.60 -9.93
CA LEU A 48 -17.71 -8.81 -10.37
C LEU A 48 -18.14 -7.91 -11.55
N PRO A 49 -17.87 -6.59 -11.53
CA PRO A 49 -18.32 -5.69 -12.61
C PRO A 49 -17.63 -5.93 -13.96
N THR A 50 -16.39 -6.43 -13.96
CA THR A 50 -15.54 -6.53 -15.16
C THR A 50 -15.14 -7.96 -15.52
N GLY A 51 -15.54 -8.96 -14.74
CA GLY A 51 -15.23 -10.37 -14.96
C GLY A 51 -13.76 -10.72 -14.73
N THR A 52 -12.97 -9.86 -14.07
CA THR A 52 -11.51 -9.98 -13.94
C THR A 52 -11.06 -10.91 -12.82
N TYR A 53 -11.79 -12.01 -12.61
CA TYR A 53 -11.59 -12.93 -11.48
C TYR A 53 -10.20 -13.57 -11.48
N LEU A 54 -9.75 -14.06 -12.64
CA LEU A 54 -8.44 -14.69 -12.78
C LEU A 54 -7.30 -13.69 -12.52
N PHE A 55 -7.44 -12.46 -13.01
CA PHE A 55 -6.48 -11.38 -12.74
C PHE A 55 -6.40 -11.08 -11.24
N GLY A 56 -7.54 -10.89 -10.58
CA GLY A 56 -7.60 -10.65 -9.15
C GLY A 56 -7.01 -11.79 -8.32
N PHE A 57 -7.31 -13.04 -8.70
CA PHE A 57 -6.79 -14.23 -8.03
C PHE A 57 -5.26 -14.33 -8.16
N ILE A 58 -4.72 -14.19 -9.37
CA ILE A 58 -3.28 -14.31 -9.59
C ILE A 58 -2.54 -13.12 -8.96
N ALA A 59 -2.95 -11.89 -9.27
CA ALA A 59 -2.26 -10.69 -8.79
C ALA A 59 -2.36 -10.56 -7.26
N GLY A 60 -3.56 -10.74 -6.69
CA GLY A 60 -3.74 -10.70 -5.24
C GLY A 60 -3.02 -11.85 -4.52
N GLY A 61 -2.95 -13.02 -5.15
CA GLY A 61 -2.22 -14.19 -4.63
C GLY A 61 -0.72 -13.95 -4.57
N ILE A 62 -0.14 -13.36 -5.62
CA ILE A 62 1.28 -12.96 -5.63
C ILE A 62 1.57 -11.94 -4.53
N VAL A 63 0.74 -10.89 -4.41
CA VAL A 63 0.92 -9.87 -3.37
C VAL A 63 0.83 -10.47 -1.96
N THR A 64 -0.17 -11.32 -1.70
CA THR A 64 -0.34 -11.99 -0.41
C THR A 64 0.82 -12.93 -0.10
N LEU A 65 1.31 -13.67 -1.11
CA LEU A 65 2.47 -14.54 -0.96
C LEU A 65 3.73 -13.75 -0.57
N LEU A 66 3.97 -12.60 -1.20
CA LEU A 66 5.10 -11.73 -0.85
C LEU A 66 5.03 -11.25 0.61
N VAL A 67 3.83 -10.89 1.09
CA VAL A 67 3.63 -10.54 2.51
C VAL A 67 3.81 -11.76 3.41
N GLY A 68 3.32 -12.94 3.02
CA GLY A 68 3.53 -14.18 3.76
C GLY A 68 5.02 -14.55 3.91
N LEU A 69 5.80 -14.40 2.84
CA LEU A 69 7.25 -14.60 2.86
C LEU A 69 7.93 -13.53 3.73
N ALA A 70 7.52 -12.27 3.62
CA ALA A 70 8.06 -11.20 4.44
C ALA A 70 7.78 -11.44 5.94
N TYR A 71 6.57 -11.90 6.28
CA TYR A 71 6.23 -12.27 7.64
C TYR A 71 7.06 -13.46 8.14
N LEU A 72 7.24 -14.49 7.32
CA LEU A 72 7.98 -15.70 7.70
C LEU A 72 9.46 -15.39 8.02
N PHE A 73 10.11 -14.58 7.18
CA PHE A 73 11.56 -14.36 7.26
C PHE A 73 11.96 -13.05 7.95
N PHE A 74 11.07 -12.04 7.97
CA PHE A 74 11.42 -10.67 8.35
C PHE A 74 10.44 -10.01 9.34
N ARG A 75 9.49 -10.75 9.94
CA ARG A 75 8.58 -10.19 10.96
C ARG A 75 9.30 -9.42 12.06
N GLY A 76 8.70 -8.30 12.47
CA GLY A 76 9.23 -7.34 13.43
C GLY A 76 10.25 -6.36 12.85
N THR A 77 10.76 -6.60 11.63
CA THR A 77 11.77 -5.72 11.02
C THR A 77 11.14 -4.67 10.12
N VAL A 78 11.91 -3.62 9.80
CA VAL A 78 11.48 -2.57 8.86
C VAL A 78 11.20 -3.12 7.46
N VAL A 79 11.88 -4.19 7.04
CA VAL A 79 11.69 -4.82 5.73
C VAL A 79 10.27 -5.37 5.60
N CYS A 80 9.77 -6.07 6.63
CA CYS A 80 8.39 -6.58 6.64
C CYS A 80 7.38 -5.43 6.56
N ARG A 81 7.60 -4.34 7.32
CA ARG A 81 6.73 -3.16 7.28
C ARG A 81 6.72 -2.48 5.91
N MET A 82 7.87 -2.34 5.26
CA MET A 82 7.96 -1.80 3.90
C MET A 82 7.19 -2.67 2.90
N VAL A 83 7.35 -4.00 2.97
CA VAL A 83 6.62 -4.94 2.11
C VAL A 83 5.11 -4.82 2.33
N VAL A 84 4.67 -4.71 3.59
CA VAL A 84 3.25 -4.47 3.92
C VAL A 84 2.76 -3.15 3.33
N GLY A 85 3.48 -2.04 3.54
CA GLY A 85 3.13 -0.73 2.98
C GLY A 85 2.99 -0.77 1.46
N ALA A 86 3.93 -1.43 0.77
CA ALA A 86 3.87 -1.63 -0.68
C ALA A 86 2.66 -2.50 -1.08
N SER A 87 2.39 -3.59 -0.36
CA SER A 87 1.31 -4.53 -0.68
C SER A 87 -0.07 -3.89 -0.69
N LEU A 88 -0.35 -2.98 0.25
CA LEU A 88 -1.64 -2.26 0.31
C LEU A 88 -1.86 -1.39 -0.93
N MET A 89 -0.78 -0.81 -1.46
CA MET A 89 -0.83 -0.02 -2.68
C MET A 89 -0.96 -0.90 -3.92
N LEU A 90 -0.35 -2.10 -3.92
CA LEU A 90 -0.54 -3.07 -5.00
C LEU A 90 -1.98 -3.60 -5.04
N PHE A 91 -2.63 -3.82 -3.89
CA PHE A 91 -4.06 -4.13 -3.88
C PHE A 91 -4.91 -2.96 -4.40
N SER A 92 -4.56 -1.73 -4.03
CA SER A 92 -5.22 -0.53 -4.60
C SER A 92 -5.06 -0.49 -6.13
N ALA A 93 -3.86 -0.76 -6.64
CA ALA A 93 -3.58 -0.86 -8.07
C ALA A 93 -4.41 -1.95 -8.76
N ILE A 94 -4.55 -3.13 -8.15
CA ILE A 94 -5.42 -4.20 -8.65
C ILE A 94 -6.86 -3.71 -8.73
N MET A 95 -7.40 -3.10 -7.66
CA MET A 95 -8.78 -2.60 -7.65
C MET A 95 -9.00 -1.50 -8.69
N ILE A 96 -8.05 -0.57 -8.85
CA ILE A 96 -8.09 0.48 -9.88
C ILE A 96 -8.14 -0.14 -11.29
N GLN A 97 -7.27 -1.11 -11.57
CA GLN A 97 -7.24 -1.80 -12.86
C GLN A 97 -8.52 -2.61 -13.10
N GLN A 98 -9.04 -3.33 -12.10
CA GLN A 98 -10.32 -4.05 -12.20
C GLN A 98 -11.51 -3.11 -12.39
N GLY A 99 -11.44 -1.91 -11.82
CA GLY A 99 -12.39 -0.82 -12.02
C GLY A 99 -12.13 0.00 -13.28
N LEU A 100 -11.17 -0.37 -14.12
CA LEU A 100 -10.77 0.36 -15.33
C LEU A 100 -10.50 1.85 -15.10
N GLY A 101 -9.88 2.19 -13.97
CA GLY A 101 -9.51 3.58 -13.64
C GLY A 101 -10.57 4.37 -12.87
N ARG A 102 -11.65 3.71 -12.42
CA ARG A 102 -12.72 4.35 -11.64
C ARG A 102 -12.21 5.05 -10.39
N ILE A 103 -12.70 6.27 -10.17
CA ILE A 103 -12.29 7.11 -9.05
C ILE A 103 -12.62 6.48 -7.68
N GLU A 104 -13.71 5.72 -7.55
CA GLU A 104 -14.08 5.12 -6.28
C GLU A 104 -13.06 4.06 -5.81
N MET A 105 -12.37 3.40 -6.74
CA MET A 105 -11.31 2.45 -6.40
C MET A 105 -10.06 3.15 -5.83
N HIS A 106 -9.86 4.44 -6.15
CA HIS A 106 -8.77 5.23 -5.61
C HIS A 106 -8.95 5.53 -4.12
N PHE A 107 -10.19 5.54 -3.61
CA PHE A 107 -10.44 5.74 -2.17
C PHE A 107 -9.77 4.68 -1.31
N HIS A 108 -9.58 3.47 -1.84
CA HIS A 108 -8.86 2.40 -1.15
C HIS A 108 -7.41 2.77 -0.82
N VAL A 109 -6.75 3.63 -1.62
CA VAL A 109 -5.40 4.15 -1.31
C VAL A 109 -5.39 4.83 0.06
N PHE A 110 -6.31 5.76 0.27
CA PHE A 110 -6.40 6.53 1.51
C PHE A 110 -6.88 5.69 2.69
N VAL A 111 -7.89 4.85 2.46
CA VAL A 111 -8.41 3.93 3.49
C VAL A 111 -7.32 2.98 3.95
N SER A 112 -6.61 2.32 3.03
CA SER A 112 -5.56 1.37 3.38
C SER A 112 -4.33 2.03 4.04
N MET A 113 -3.92 3.23 3.60
CA MET A 113 -2.84 3.97 4.26
C MET A 113 -3.19 4.35 5.71
N SER A 114 -4.46 4.59 6.03
CA SER A 114 -4.89 4.95 7.40
C SER A 114 -4.67 3.86 8.45
N PHE A 115 -4.43 2.61 8.03
CA PHE A 115 -4.07 1.51 8.94
C PHE A 115 -2.58 1.53 9.33
N LEU A 116 -1.70 2.07 8.49
CA LEU A 116 -0.25 2.01 8.68
C LEU A 116 0.30 2.69 9.94
N PRO A 117 -0.32 3.74 10.52
CA PRO A 117 0.02 4.24 11.85
C PRO A 117 -0.01 3.18 12.96
N ARG A 118 -0.70 2.04 12.75
CA ARG A 118 -0.62 0.89 13.66
C ARG A 118 0.82 0.44 13.92
N TYR A 119 1.72 0.62 12.95
CA TYR A 119 3.13 0.30 13.11
C TYR A 119 3.92 1.27 13.96
N ARG A 120 3.40 2.46 14.31
CA ARG A 120 4.20 3.49 15.02
C ARG A 120 5.54 3.79 14.34
N ASP A 121 5.59 3.61 13.02
CA ASP A 121 6.77 3.81 12.19
C ASP A 121 6.31 4.52 10.90
N PRO A 122 6.89 5.68 10.55
CA PRO A 122 6.51 6.38 9.32
C PRO A 122 7.01 5.68 8.05
N ILE A 123 8.01 4.80 8.12
CA ILE A 123 8.59 4.13 6.95
C ILE A 123 7.56 3.38 6.08
N PRO A 124 6.64 2.55 6.62
CA PRO A 124 5.60 1.92 5.80
C PRO A 124 4.68 2.94 5.11
N VAL A 125 4.36 4.08 5.76
CA VAL A 125 3.55 5.16 5.17
C VAL A 125 4.28 5.78 3.97
N LEU A 126 5.57 6.09 4.13
CA LEU A 126 6.39 6.67 3.06
C LEU A 126 6.59 5.68 1.91
N THR A 127 6.72 4.39 2.22
CA THR A 127 6.80 3.33 1.21
C THR A 127 5.50 3.22 0.42
N ALA A 128 4.35 3.22 1.10
CA ALA A 128 3.05 3.22 0.44
C ALA A 128 2.89 4.45 -0.48
N ALA A 129 3.15 5.65 0.04
CA ALA A 129 3.08 6.89 -0.75
C ALA A 129 3.96 6.83 -2.00
N THR A 130 5.18 6.30 -1.87
CA THR A 130 6.12 6.15 -3.00
C THR A 130 5.60 5.16 -4.03
N VAL A 131 5.17 3.97 -3.60
CA VAL A 131 4.68 2.92 -4.51
C VAL A 131 3.47 3.39 -5.29
N ILE A 132 2.51 4.05 -4.63
CA ILE A 132 1.30 4.50 -5.31
C ILE A 132 1.55 5.69 -6.24
N ALA A 133 2.47 6.61 -5.88
CA ALA A 133 2.88 7.68 -6.78
C ALA A 133 3.54 7.14 -8.05
N LEU A 134 4.43 6.14 -7.90
CA LEU A 134 5.06 5.47 -9.05
C LEU A 134 4.02 4.73 -9.91
N HIS A 135 3.07 4.03 -9.28
CA HIS A 135 1.98 3.37 -9.98
C HIS A 135 1.19 4.36 -10.85
N HIS A 136 0.77 5.50 -10.29
CA HIS A 136 -0.01 6.49 -11.04
C HIS A 136 0.82 7.17 -12.13
N LEU A 137 2.10 7.49 -11.86
CA LEU A 137 2.95 8.13 -12.84
C LEU A 137 3.24 7.20 -14.04
N ILE A 138 3.76 6.00 -13.76
CA ILE A 138 4.14 5.03 -14.79
C ILE A 138 2.88 4.54 -15.51
N GLY A 139 1.85 4.18 -14.76
CA GLY A 139 0.58 3.73 -15.30
C GLY A 139 -0.09 4.78 -16.18
N ASN A 140 -0.07 6.07 -15.79
CA ASN A 140 -0.60 7.15 -16.63
C ASN A 140 0.14 7.24 -17.96
N TYR A 141 1.48 7.12 -17.97
CA TYR A 141 2.25 7.09 -19.22
C TYR A 141 1.92 5.86 -20.07
N CYS A 142 1.80 4.68 -19.47
CA CYS A 142 1.38 3.47 -20.19
C CYS A 142 -0.03 3.62 -20.78
N GLN A 143 -0.97 4.20 -20.04
CA GLN A 143 -2.32 4.48 -20.50
C GLN A 143 -2.33 5.48 -21.67
N GLN A 144 -1.56 6.57 -21.57
CA GLN A 144 -1.39 7.54 -22.67
C GLN A 144 -0.83 6.89 -23.94
N ALA A 145 0.11 5.96 -23.77
CA ALA A 145 0.70 5.21 -24.88
C ALA A 145 -0.21 4.10 -25.42
N GLY A 146 -1.42 3.91 -24.88
CA GLY A 146 -2.38 2.89 -25.32
C GLY A 146 -1.95 1.46 -24.99
N TRP A 147 -1.13 1.27 -23.95
CA TRP A 147 -0.65 -0.06 -23.59
C TRP A 147 -1.78 -0.97 -23.14
N THR A 148 -1.68 -2.24 -23.54
CA THR A 148 -2.58 -3.30 -23.10
C THR A 148 -1.78 -4.45 -22.52
N VAL A 149 -2.35 -5.12 -21.51
CA VAL A 149 -1.77 -6.30 -20.87
C VAL A 149 -2.84 -7.40 -20.89
N ALA A 150 -2.50 -8.54 -21.50
CA ALA A 150 -3.44 -9.67 -21.67
C ALA A 150 -4.80 -9.26 -22.28
N GLY A 151 -4.80 -8.30 -23.21
CA GLY A 151 -6.00 -7.80 -23.88
C GLY A 151 -6.80 -6.75 -23.09
N MET A 152 -6.38 -6.38 -21.88
CA MET A 152 -6.98 -5.30 -21.10
C MET A 152 -6.16 -4.02 -21.20
N PRO A 153 -6.77 -2.85 -21.43
CA PRO A 153 -6.03 -1.58 -21.40
C PRO A 153 -5.48 -1.33 -20.00
N VAL A 154 -4.24 -0.84 -19.91
CA VAL A 154 -3.73 -0.27 -18.66
C VAL A 154 -4.56 0.98 -18.37
N SER A 155 -5.29 0.98 -17.26
CA SER A 155 -6.19 2.08 -16.91
C SER A 155 -5.99 2.52 -15.47
N ILE A 156 -5.52 3.75 -15.33
CA ILE A 156 -5.31 4.45 -14.06
C ILE A 156 -6.46 5.41 -13.80
N PHE A 157 -6.86 6.20 -14.82
CA PHE A 157 -7.91 7.20 -14.70
C PHE A 157 -8.94 7.02 -15.82
N ASP A 158 -10.22 6.95 -15.48
CA ASP A 158 -11.31 6.77 -16.45
C ASP A 158 -11.84 8.09 -17.07
N TYR A 159 -11.41 9.24 -16.54
CA TYR A 159 -11.85 10.57 -16.96
C TYR A 159 -10.78 11.40 -17.70
N GLY A 160 -9.64 10.80 -18.02
CA GLY A 160 -8.57 11.47 -18.77
C GLY A 160 -7.21 10.84 -18.52
N THR A 161 -6.17 11.46 -19.08
CA THR A 161 -4.77 11.15 -18.76
C THR A 161 -3.97 12.44 -18.81
N GLY A 162 -2.84 12.51 -18.12
CA GLY A 162 -2.06 13.74 -18.08
C GLY A 162 -1.16 13.84 -16.87
N PHE A 163 -0.08 14.63 -17.01
CA PHE A 163 0.79 14.94 -15.87
C PHE A 163 0.06 15.79 -14.83
N ASP A 164 -0.88 16.64 -15.26
CA ASP A 164 -1.77 17.43 -14.41
C ASP A 164 -2.69 16.55 -13.55
N ILE A 165 -3.30 15.51 -14.13
CA ILE A 165 -4.15 14.57 -13.39
C ILE A 165 -3.33 13.75 -12.38
N PHE A 166 -2.15 13.26 -12.81
CA PHE A 166 -1.19 12.62 -11.91
C PHE A 166 -0.82 13.53 -10.74
N LEU A 167 -0.46 14.79 -11.02
CA LEU A 167 -0.03 15.74 -10.01
C LEU A 167 -1.16 16.02 -9.00
N LEU A 168 -2.40 16.16 -9.47
CA LEU A 168 -3.57 16.31 -8.62
C LEU A 168 -3.68 15.15 -7.62
N HIS A 169 -3.54 13.90 -8.08
CA HIS A 169 -3.61 12.72 -7.21
C HIS A 169 -2.43 12.65 -6.24
N ALA A 170 -1.23 12.95 -6.74
CA ALA A 170 -0.01 12.92 -5.94
C ALA A 170 -0.07 13.90 -4.76
N VAL A 171 -0.65 15.09 -4.95
CA VAL A 171 -0.79 16.08 -3.85
C VAL A 171 -1.61 15.52 -2.69
N PHE A 172 -2.74 14.85 -2.95
CA PHE A 172 -3.55 14.26 -1.87
C PHE A 172 -2.79 13.17 -1.12
N VAL A 173 -2.03 12.33 -1.83
CA VAL A 173 -1.21 11.27 -1.19
C VAL A 173 -0.08 11.90 -0.36
N VAL A 174 0.57 12.96 -0.85
CA VAL A 174 1.63 13.67 -0.11
C VAL A 174 1.08 14.28 1.18
N VAL A 175 -0.07 14.95 1.11
CA VAL A 175 -0.74 15.53 2.29
C VAL A 175 -1.11 14.42 3.28
N GLN A 176 -1.73 13.33 2.82
CA GLN A 176 -2.08 12.18 3.66
C GLN A 176 -0.85 11.58 4.34
N ALA A 177 0.22 11.33 3.59
CA ALA A 177 1.45 10.78 4.13
C ALA A 177 2.09 11.70 5.17
N GLY A 178 2.05 13.01 4.93
CA GLY A 178 2.53 14.03 5.87
C GLY A 178 1.76 14.01 7.20
N VAL A 179 0.42 14.01 7.14
CA VAL A 179 -0.45 13.97 8.33
C VAL A 179 -0.28 12.66 9.11
N LEU A 180 -0.25 11.51 8.43
CA LEU A 180 -0.04 10.23 9.11
C LEU A 180 1.36 10.17 9.75
N THR A 181 2.38 10.69 9.06
CA THR A 181 3.74 10.76 9.61
C THR A 181 3.81 11.66 10.84
N SER A 182 3.16 12.83 10.83
CA SER A 182 3.15 13.72 12.00
C SER A 182 2.45 13.06 13.18
N ILE A 183 1.29 12.42 12.96
CA ILE A 183 0.58 11.67 14.01
C ILE A 183 1.48 10.59 14.61
N ILE A 184 2.21 9.84 13.79
CA ILE A 184 3.13 8.81 14.29
C ILE A 184 4.23 9.44 15.14
N VAL A 185 4.93 10.44 14.60
CA VAL A 185 6.07 11.09 15.27
C VAL A 185 5.66 11.74 16.59
N ASP A 186 4.48 12.37 16.65
CA ASP A 186 3.99 13.04 17.86
C ASP A 186 3.55 12.07 18.97
N ASN A 187 3.38 10.77 18.65
CA ASN A 187 2.88 9.75 19.58
C ASN A 187 3.90 8.61 19.85
N THR A 188 5.17 8.81 19.49
CA THR A 188 6.27 7.82 19.70
C THR A 188 7.51 8.46 20.29
#